data_AF-A0A951VWZ6-F1
#
_entry.id   AF-A0A951VWZ6-F1
#
_cell.length_a   1.000
_cell.length_b   1.000
_cell.length_c   1.000
_cell.angle_alpha   90.00
_cell.angle_beta   90.00
_cell.angle_gamma   90.00
#
_symmetry.space_group_name_H-M   'P 1'
#
loop_
_entity.id
_entity.type
_entity.pdbx_description
1 polymer ?
#
loop_
_entity_poly.entity_id
_entity_poly.type
_entity_poly.pdbx_seq_one_letter_code
_entity_poly.pdbx_strand_id
1 'polypeptide(L)' 'MGEVNESNEPIIISGKRNNAVLISEDNWNALQETLFLISIPGMRESIIKGMNEPLAQSVKKIAW' A
#
# COMPACT_ATOMS: atom_id res chain seq x y z
N MET A 1 14.30 2.60 17.16
CA MET A 1 13.97 1.71 16.02
C MET A 1 12.49 1.32 16.00
N GLY A 2 11.74 1.34 17.11
CA GLY A 2 10.27 1.12 17.09
C GLY A 2 9.47 2.25 16.44
N GLU A 3 9.97 3.48 16.46
CA GLU A 3 9.24 4.66 15.96
C GLU A 3 8.84 4.58 14.47
N VAL A 4 9.66 3.96 13.61
CA VAL A 4 9.32 3.80 12.16
C VAL A 4 8.19 2.79 11.95
N ASN A 5 8.16 1.73 12.75
CA ASN A 5 7.12 0.70 12.67
C ASN A 5 5.80 1.21 13.27
N GLU A 6 5.86 2.04 14.31
CA GLU A 6 4.68 2.56 14.99
C GLU A 6 4.04 3.75 14.26
N SER A 7 4.86 4.65 13.69
CA SER A 7 4.37 5.84 13.00
C SER A 7 4.01 5.60 11.54
N ASN A 8 4.57 4.56 10.92
CA ASN A 8 4.54 4.35 9.46
C ASN A 8 5.15 5.50 8.64
N GLU A 9 5.92 6.40 9.29
CA GLU A 9 6.57 7.53 8.63
C GLU A 9 8.01 7.18 8.24
N PRO A 10 8.45 7.52 7.01
CA PRO A 10 9.84 7.31 6.59
C PRO A 10 10.79 8.26 7.33
N ILE A 11 11.95 7.75 7.76
CA ILE A 11 13.03 8.58 8.29
C ILE A 11 14.06 8.83 7.19
N ILE A 12 14.35 10.10 6.93
CA ILE A 12 15.40 10.50 5.99
C ILE A 12 16.74 10.63 6.73
N ILE A 13 17.72 9.85 6.30
CA ILE A 13 19.10 9.90 6.77
C ILE A 13 19.90 10.71 5.74
N SER A 14 20.12 11.99 6.05
CA SER A 14 20.83 12.91 5.17
C SER A 14 22.35 12.77 5.32
N GLY A 15 23.04 12.50 4.22
CA GLY A 15 24.50 12.45 4.16
C GLY A 15 25.08 13.61 3.35
N LYS A 16 26.38 13.89 3.51
CA LYS A 16 27.06 14.98 2.77
C LYS A 16 27.04 14.83 1.25
N ARG A 17 26.81 13.62 0.74
CA ARG A 17 26.82 13.30 -0.70
C ARG A 17 25.50 12.70 -1.18
N ASN A 18 24.91 11.82 -0.38
CA ASN A 18 23.69 11.10 -0.69
C ASN A 18 22.80 11.01 0.55
N ASN A 19 21.51 10.81 0.32
CA ASN A 19 20.52 10.54 1.37
C ASN A 19 20.12 9.06 1.32
N ALA A 20 19.74 8.51 2.47
CA ALA A 20 19.08 7.22 2.57
C ALA A 20 17.70 7.42 3.22
N VAL A 21 16.78 6.50 2.94
CA VAL A 21 15.44 6.50 3.55
C VAL A 21 15.30 5.18 4.30
N LEU A 22 14.97 5.26 5.59
CA LEU A 22 14.62 4.12 6.42
C LEU A 22 13.10 4.03 6.53
N ILE A 23 12.56 2.86 6.23
CA ILE A 23 11.14 2.53 6.38
C ILE A 23 11.01 1.17 7.08
N SER A 24 9.82 0.88 7.60
CA SER A 24 9.49 -0.44 8.14
C SER A 24 9.48 -1.48 7.01
N GLU A 25 9.77 -2.73 7.37
CA GLU A 25 9.69 -3.86 6.43
C GLU A 25 8.26 -4.04 5.89
N ASP A 26 7.26 -3.89 6.74
CA ASP A 26 5.86 -3.98 6.34
C ASP A 26 5.49 -2.93 5.30
N ASN A 27 5.93 -1.68 5.49
CA ASN A 27 5.69 -0.61 4.51
C ASN A 27 6.48 -0.84 3.22
N TRP A 28 7.70 -1.38 3.31
CA TRP A 28 8.44 -1.79 2.13
C TRP A 28 7.68 -2.84 1.31
N ASN A 29 7.18 -3.89 1.96
CA ASN A 29 6.43 -4.95 1.32
C ASN A 29 5.11 -4.44 0.71
N ALA A 30 4.36 -3.60 1.43
CA ALA A 30 3.12 -2.99 0.94
C ALA A 30 3.36 -2.08 -0.28
N LEU A 31 4.46 -1.33 -0.30
CA LEU A 31 4.87 -0.53 -1.46
C LEU A 31 5.19 -1.42 -2.66
N GLN A 32 5.92 -2.53 -2.47
CA GLN A 32 6.22 -3.47 -3.55
C GLN A 32 4.95 -4.09 -4.13
N GLU A 33 3.99 -4.50 -3.29
CA GLU A 33 2.70 -5.03 -3.74
C GLU A 33 1.91 -3.98 -4.52
N THR A 34 1.87 -2.73 -4.04
CA THR A 34 1.20 -1.63 -4.73
C THR A 34 1.83 -1.36 -6.09
N LEU A 35 3.17 -1.32 -6.18
CA LEU A 35 3.89 -1.16 -7.44
C LEU A 35 3.61 -2.32 -8.40
N PHE A 36 3.53 -3.55 -7.87
CA PHE A 36 3.16 -4.73 -8.65
C PHE A 36 1.75 -4.59 -9.22
N LEU A 37 0.75 -4.22 -8.42
CA LEU A 37 -0.62 -4.02 -8.89
C LEU A 37 -0.70 -2.94 -9.97
N ILE A 38 0.02 -1.82 -9.81
CA ILE A 38 0.07 -0.75 -10.82
C ILE A 38 0.72 -1.22 -12.12
N SER A 39 1.68 -2.15 -12.04
CA SER A 39 2.35 -2.68 -13.24
C SER A 39 1.42 -3.51 -14.13
N ILE A 40 0.30 -4.00 -13.60
CA ILE A 40 -0.71 -4.75 -14.35
C ILE A 40 -1.65 -3.75 -15.06
N PRO A 41 -1.70 -3.72 -16.41
CA PRO A 41 -2.57 -2.79 -17.13
C PRO A 41 -4.04 -2.91 -16.72
N GLY A 42 -4.69 -1.80 -16.39
CA GLY A 42 -6.10 -1.76 -16.01
C GLY A 42 -6.41 -2.17 -14.56
N MET A 43 -5.42 -2.67 -13.81
CA MET A 43 -5.64 -3.17 -12.44
C MET A 43 -5.95 -2.04 -11.46
N ARG A 44 -5.22 -0.92 -11.54
CA ARG A 44 -5.49 0.26 -10.71
C ARG A 44 -6.93 0.75 -10.89
N GLU A 45 -7.38 0.86 -12.13
CA GLU A 45 -8.72 1.32 -12.48
C GLU A 45 -9.78 0.33 -11.97
N SER A 46 -9.52 -0.98 -12.10
CA SER A 46 -10.39 -2.03 -11.57
C SER A 46 -10.55 -1.94 -10.05
N ILE A 47 -9.45 -1.71 -9.32
CA ILE A 47 -9.47 -1.57 -7.86
C ILE A 47 -10.27 -0.32 -7.45
N ILE A 48 -10.00 0.83 -8.07
CA ILE A 48 -10.72 2.08 -7.78
C ILE A 48 -12.21 1.93 -8.09
N LYS A 49 -12.56 1.26 -9.20
CA LYS A 49 -13.96 0.99 -9.53
C LYS A 49 -14.63 0.14 -8.43
N GLY A 50 -14.01 -0.97 -8.04
CA GLY A 50 -14.53 -1.84 -6.97
C GLY A 50 -14.66 -1.13 -5.62
N MET A 51 -13.75 -0.22 -5.28
CA MET A 51 -13.83 0.58 -4.05
C MET A 51 -15.03 1.56 -4.04
N ASN A 52 -15.46 2.03 -5.21
CA ASN A 52 -16.61 2.94 -5.34
C ASN A 52 -17.95 2.19 -5.49
N GLU A 53 -17.94 0.88 -5.68
CA GLU A 53 -19.16 0.08 -5.78
C GLU A 53 -19.85 0.01 -4.39
N PRO A 54 -21.18 0.21 -4.31
CA PRO A 54 -21.90 0.12 -3.04
C PRO A 54 -21.73 -1.25 -2.39
N LEU A 55 -21.40 -1.29 -1.09
CA LEU A 55 -21.21 -2.55 -0.35
C LEU A 55 -22.40 -3.50 -0.44
N ALA A 56 -23.62 -2.98 -0.61
CA ALA A 56 -24.84 -3.76 -0.83
C ALA A 56 -24.75 -4.67 -2.08
N GLN A 57 -23.98 -4.30 -3.09
CA GLN A 57 -23.73 -5.08 -4.30
C GLN A 57 -22.69 -6.19 -4.08
N SER A 58 -21.87 -6.06 -3.03
CA SER A 58 -20.87 -7.05 -2.61
C SER A 58 -21.42 -8.10 -1.64
N VAL A 59 -22.68 -7.96 -1.18
CA VAL A 59 -23.30 -8.92 -0.25
C VAL A 59 -23.63 -10.21 -0.99
N LYS A 60 -22.79 -11.22 -0.82
CA LYS A 60 -23.18 -12.62 -1.09
C LYS A 60 -24.15 -13.04 0.00
N LYS A 61 -25.43 -13.16 -0.34
CA LYS A 61 -26.41 -13.80 0.53
C LYS A 61 -26.00 -15.26 0.66
N ILE A 62 -25.41 -15.62 1.81
CA ILE A 62 -25.04 -17.01 2.10
C ILE A 62 -26.37 -17.76 2.28
N ALA A 63 -26.69 -18.62 1.32
CA ALA A 63 -27.80 -19.55 1.42
C ALA A 63 -27.36 -20.73 2.28
N TRP A 64 -27.48 -20.58 3.59
CA TRP A 64 -27.55 -21.72 4.49
C TRP A 64 -29.03 -22.04 4.73
#